data_AF-A0A2D5HCS4-F1
#
_entry.id   AF-A0A2D5HCS4-F1
#
_cell.length_a   1.000
_cell.length_b   1.000
_cell.length_c   1.000
_cell.angle_alpha   90.00
_cell.angle_beta   90.00
_cell.angle_gamma   90.00
#
_symmetry.space_group_name_H-M   'P 1'
#
loop_
_entity.id
_entity.type
_entity.pdbx_description
1 polymer ?
#
loop_
_entity_poly.entity_id
_entity_poly.type
_entity_poly.pdbx_seq_one_letter_code
_entity_poly.pdbx_strand_id
1 'polypeptide(L)'
;MLSKINPSAVVAQCWYLRRHVPEGRRRREENGVVHCTCRYCQRPIRSRDGGRWDLSEGFDLDALSDKGSHSHFCVVDTLDEMVIARYPVPSGADEETIAERIAEIREKHDIEEDDGVLQVRLVQGRAALQSVH
;
A
#
# COMPACT_ATOMS: atom_id res chain seq x y z
N MET A 1 26.02 2.07 -17.86
CA MET A 1 26.90 0.94 -17.47
C MET A 1 26.04 -0.08 -16.77
N LEU A 2 25.72 -1.19 -17.45
CA LEU A 2 24.96 -2.30 -16.85
C LEU A 2 25.87 -3.01 -15.85
N SER A 3 25.56 -2.90 -14.56
CA SER A 3 26.24 -3.67 -13.51
C SER A 3 26.13 -5.15 -13.86
N LYS A 4 27.29 -5.82 -13.96
CA LYS A 4 27.39 -7.26 -14.10
C LYS A 4 26.63 -7.90 -12.94
N ILE A 5 25.43 -8.42 -13.20
CA ILE A 5 24.69 -9.25 -12.25
C ILE A 5 25.57 -10.47 -12.00
N ASN A 6 26.13 -10.56 -10.79
CA ASN A 6 27.01 -11.66 -10.44
C ASN A 6 26.14 -12.91 -10.21
N PRO A 7 26.27 -13.98 -11.03
CA PRO A 7 25.41 -15.16 -10.95
C PRO A 7 25.58 -15.96 -9.65
N SER A 8 26.56 -15.63 -8.80
CA SER A 8 26.69 -16.23 -7.44
C SER A 8 25.67 -15.72 -6.41
N ALA A 9 24.73 -14.85 -6.82
CA ALA A 9 23.73 -14.23 -5.93
C ALA A 9 22.78 -15.23 -5.22
N VAL A 10 22.71 -16.49 -5.64
CA VAL A 10 21.85 -17.53 -5.04
C VAL A 10 22.39 -18.02 -3.68
N VAL A 11 23.66 -17.73 -3.34
CA VAL A 11 24.34 -18.19 -2.10
C VAL A 11 24.87 -17.00 -1.27
N ALA A 12 24.43 -15.78 -1.56
CA ALA A 12 24.94 -14.60 -0.86
C ALA A 12 24.52 -14.61 0.62
N GLN A 13 25.43 -14.21 1.51
CA GLN A 13 25.24 -14.22 2.97
C GLN A 13 23.94 -13.54 3.46
N CYS A 14 23.46 -12.54 2.72
CA CYS A 14 22.18 -11.87 3.01
C CYS A 14 20.98 -12.83 2.99
N TRP A 15 20.99 -13.88 2.17
CA TRP A 15 19.89 -14.85 2.11
C TRP A 15 19.84 -15.73 3.35
N TYR A 16 21.01 -16.18 3.83
CA TYR A 16 21.12 -16.98 5.06
C TYR A 16 20.73 -16.17 6.30
N LEU A 17 21.19 -14.92 6.38
CA LEU A 17 20.86 -14.02 7.49
C LEU A 17 19.47 -13.37 7.36
N ARG A 18 18.78 -13.58 6.23
CA ARG A 18 17.53 -12.91 5.85
C ARG A 18 17.60 -11.38 6.03
N ARG A 19 18.78 -10.80 5.77
CA ARG A 19 19.05 -9.38 6.01
C ARG A 19 19.99 -8.82 4.96
N HIS A 20 19.53 -7.81 4.22
CA HIS A 20 20.40 -7.02 3.35
C HIS A 20 21.15 -5.96 4.15
N VAL A 21 22.41 -5.75 3.77
CA VAL A 21 23.30 -4.74 4.38
C VAL A 21 23.67 -3.71 3.33
N PRO A 22 23.39 -2.42 3.54
CA PRO A 22 23.72 -1.37 2.58
C PRO A 22 25.22 -1.09 2.51
N GLU A 23 25.73 -0.97 1.29
CA GLU A 23 27.12 -0.59 1.00
C GLU A 23 27.17 0.42 -0.15
N GLY A 24 28.04 1.41 -0.01
CA GLY A 24 28.27 2.44 -1.03
C GLY A 24 27.33 3.64 -0.93
N ARG A 25 27.10 4.30 -2.07
CA ARG A 25 26.35 5.55 -2.14
C ARG A 25 24.87 5.33 -1.86
N ARG A 26 24.30 6.17 -0.99
CA ARG A 26 22.87 6.21 -0.70
C ARG A 26 22.21 7.33 -1.52
N ARG A 27 21.07 7.03 -2.14
CA ARG A 27 20.22 8.00 -2.84
C ARG A 27 18.89 8.07 -2.10
N ARG A 28 18.50 9.26 -1.65
CA ARG A 28 17.19 9.49 -1.04
C ARG A 28 16.23 10.02 -2.10
N GLU A 29 15.04 9.47 -2.14
CA GLU A 29 13.91 9.94 -2.95
C GLU A 29 13.08 10.97 -2.18
N GLU A 30 12.19 11.69 -2.89
CA GLU A 30 11.33 12.74 -2.32
C GLU A 30 10.36 12.19 -1.25
N ASN A 31 9.94 10.93 -1.40
CA ASN A 31 9.11 10.21 -0.44
C ASN A 31 9.88 9.75 0.83
N GLY A 32 11.16 10.12 0.97
CA GLY A 32 12.01 9.75 2.09
C GLY A 32 12.69 8.39 1.98
N VAL A 33 12.33 7.56 0.99
CA VAL A 33 12.92 6.24 0.76
C VAL A 33 14.39 6.38 0.37
N VAL A 34 15.25 5.59 0.98
CA VAL A 34 16.68 5.56 0.71
C VAL A 34 17.05 4.30 -0.07
N HIS A 35 17.66 4.48 -1.23
CA HIS A 35 18.16 3.43 -2.10
C HIS A 35 19.67 3.24 -1.93
N CYS A 36 20.12 2.00 -2.00
CA CYS A 36 21.52 1.60 -1.92
C CYS A 36 21.73 0.25 -2.64
N THR A 37 22.93 -0.29 -2.56
CA THR A 37 23.25 -1.64 -3.05
C THR A 37 23.59 -2.54 -1.87
N CYS A 38 23.18 -3.81 -1.92
CA CYS A 38 23.52 -4.75 -0.87
C CYS A 38 24.99 -5.20 -0.98
N ARG A 39 25.73 -5.14 0.12
CA ARG A 39 27.11 -5.65 0.23
C ARG A 39 27.30 -7.07 -0.29
N TYR A 40 26.34 -7.95 -0.01
CA TYR A 40 26.50 -9.39 -0.25
C TYR A 40 26.00 -9.82 -1.64
N CYS A 41 24.76 -9.51 -1.99
CA CYS A 41 24.19 -9.92 -3.28
C CYS A 41 24.39 -8.89 -4.38
N GLN A 42 24.89 -7.68 -4.06
CA GLN A 42 25.10 -6.58 -5.01
C GLN A 42 23.82 -6.16 -5.77
N ARG A 43 22.66 -6.54 -5.26
CA ARG A 43 21.35 -6.13 -5.78
C ARG A 43 20.95 -4.79 -5.18
N PRO A 44 20.17 -3.97 -5.92
CA PRO A 44 19.66 -2.74 -5.37
C PRO A 44 18.63 -3.03 -4.27
N ILE A 45 18.72 -2.24 -3.21
CA ILE A 45 17.92 -2.35 -1.98
C ILE A 45 17.43 -0.97 -1.58
N ARG A 46 16.34 -0.93 -0.82
CA ARG A 46 15.75 0.30 -0.29
C ARG A 46 15.41 0.17 1.18
N SER A 47 15.25 1.31 1.85
CA SER A 47 14.82 1.42 3.23
C SER A 47 14.04 2.72 3.46
N ARG A 48 12.95 2.69 4.24
CA ARG A 48 12.21 3.88 4.67
C ARG A 48 12.74 4.47 5.97
N ASP A 49 13.09 3.60 6.91
CA ASP A 49 13.47 3.95 8.28
C ASP A 49 15.01 3.95 8.50
N GLY A 50 15.78 3.48 7.51
CA GLY A 50 17.21 3.27 7.59
C GLY A 50 17.62 2.00 8.36
N GLY A 51 16.69 1.34 9.03
CA GLY A 51 16.91 0.17 9.88
C GLY A 51 16.81 -1.14 9.11
N ARG A 52 15.69 -1.33 8.40
CA ARG A 52 15.44 -2.52 7.56
C ARG A 52 15.65 -2.20 6.09
N TRP A 53 16.29 -3.11 5.37
CA TRP A 53 16.59 -2.98 3.95
C TRP A 53 16.03 -4.16 3.16
N ASP A 54 15.21 -3.86 2.17
CA ASP A 54 14.54 -4.85 1.31
C ASP A 54 14.95 -4.64 -0.15
N LEU A 55 14.77 -5.66 -1.00
CA LEU A 55 15.08 -5.57 -2.42
C LEU A 55 14.22 -4.50 -3.11
N SER A 56 14.86 -3.64 -3.91
CA SER A 56 14.14 -2.56 -4.61
C SER A 56 13.25 -3.07 -5.75
N GLU A 57 13.57 -4.25 -6.29
CA GLU A 57 12.87 -4.88 -7.42
C GLU A 57 11.59 -5.63 -6.99
N GLY A 58 11.27 -5.66 -5.69
CA GLY A 58 10.10 -6.36 -5.15
C GLY A 58 8.90 -5.45 -4.88
N PHE A 59 7.78 -6.07 -4.53
CA PHE A 59 6.61 -5.36 -4.01
C PHE A 59 7.00 -4.60 -2.74
N ASP A 60 6.64 -3.33 -2.72
CA ASP A 60 6.82 -2.48 -1.56
C ASP A 60 5.68 -2.73 -0.58
N LEU A 61 5.86 -3.71 0.29
CA LEU A 61 4.82 -4.10 1.25
C LEU A 61 4.48 -2.97 2.22
N ASP A 62 5.45 -2.12 2.54
CA ASP A 62 5.22 -0.95 3.38
C ASP A 62 4.41 0.12 2.61
N ALA A 63 4.77 0.43 1.36
CA ALA A 63 3.94 1.31 0.52
C ALA A 63 2.52 0.77 0.33
N LEU A 64 2.41 -0.55 0.16
CA LEU A 64 1.15 -1.23 -0.04
C LEU A 64 0.30 -1.20 1.24
N SER A 65 0.93 -1.42 2.40
CA SER A 65 0.30 -1.33 3.71
C SER A 65 -0.17 0.10 3.98
N ASP A 66 0.67 1.11 3.71
CA ASP A 66 0.31 2.52 3.85
C ASP A 66 -0.92 2.84 2.98
N LYS A 67 -0.91 2.43 1.71
CA LYS A 67 -2.05 2.63 0.80
C LYS A 67 -3.31 1.85 1.21
N GLY A 68 -3.15 0.67 1.79
CA GLY A 68 -4.25 -0.18 2.28
C GLY A 68 -4.82 0.26 3.63
N SER A 69 -4.13 1.15 4.34
CA SER A 69 -4.53 1.64 5.66
C SER A 69 -5.56 2.78 5.62
N HIS A 70 -5.90 3.28 4.44
CA HIS A 70 -6.84 4.38 4.27
C HIS A 70 -8.30 3.90 4.24
N SER A 71 -9.17 4.69 4.86
CA SER A 71 -10.61 4.52 4.75
C SER A 71 -11.05 4.68 3.29
N HIS A 72 -11.97 3.82 2.84
CA HIS A 72 -12.48 3.81 1.48
C HIS A 72 -13.94 3.36 1.44
N PHE A 73 -14.67 3.82 0.45
CA PHE A 73 -15.99 3.30 0.12
C PHE A 73 -15.84 2.07 -0.78
N CYS A 74 -16.65 1.05 -0.53
CA CYS A 74 -16.78 -0.13 -1.37
C CYS A 74 -18.20 -0.20 -1.91
N VAL A 75 -18.33 -0.45 -3.21
CA VAL A 75 -19.61 -0.93 -3.78
C VAL A 75 -19.55 -2.44 -3.79
N VAL A 76 -20.51 -3.06 -3.12
CA VAL A 76 -20.55 -4.50 -2.88
C VAL A 76 -21.81 -5.07 -3.49
N ASP A 77 -21.65 -6.11 -4.29
CA ASP A 77 -22.73 -7.03 -4.64
C ASP A 77 -23.03 -7.91 -3.44
N THR A 78 -24.24 -7.81 -2.91
CA THR A 78 -24.68 -8.56 -1.73
C THR A 78 -25.08 -9.99 -2.03
N LEU A 79 -25.34 -10.36 -3.29
CA LEU A 79 -25.64 -11.75 -3.66
C LEU A 79 -24.37 -12.61 -3.59
N ASP A 80 -23.26 -12.09 -4.11
CA ASP A 80 -21.99 -12.82 -4.23
C ASP A 80 -20.92 -12.35 -3.24
N GLU A 81 -21.26 -11.41 -2.34
CA GLU A 81 -20.34 -10.72 -1.42
C GLU A 81 -19.10 -10.13 -2.12
N MET A 82 -19.26 -9.69 -3.36
CA MET A 82 -18.16 -9.27 -4.22
C MET A 82 -18.00 -7.74 -4.22
N VAL A 83 -16.76 -7.26 -4.08
CA VAL A 83 -16.45 -5.83 -4.22
C VAL A 83 -16.33 -5.48 -5.70
N ILE A 84 -17.23 -4.64 -6.21
CA ILE A 84 -17.28 -4.21 -7.61
C ILE A 84 -16.43 -2.94 -7.83
N ALA A 85 -16.40 -2.04 -6.85
CA ALA A 85 -15.64 -0.80 -6.95
C ALA A 85 -15.13 -0.32 -5.58
N ARG A 86 -14.02 0.43 -5.60
CA ARG A 86 -13.47 1.11 -4.42
C ARG A 86 -13.22 2.58 -4.72
N TYR A 87 -13.57 3.44 -3.77
CA TYR A 87 -13.36 4.88 -3.84
C TYR A 87 -12.63 5.38 -2.59
N PRO A 88 -11.61 6.24 -2.73
CA PRO A 88 -10.94 6.81 -1.57
C PRO A 88 -11.91 7.70 -0.77
N VAL A 89 -11.79 7.68 0.56
CA VAL A 89 -12.42 8.69 1.43
C VAL A 89 -11.51 9.92 1.46
N PRO A 90 -12.03 11.14 1.25
CA PRO A 90 -11.25 12.36 1.38
C PRO A 90 -10.64 12.50 2.79
N SER A 91 -9.40 12.97 2.88
CA SER A 91 -8.75 13.21 4.16
C SER A 91 -9.53 14.23 4.99
N GLY A 92 -9.93 13.86 6.20
CA GLY A 92 -10.67 14.75 7.10
C GLY A 92 -12.15 14.95 6.76
N ALA A 93 -12.74 14.06 5.94
CA ALA A 93 -14.18 14.09 5.65
C ALA A 93 -15.00 13.96 6.95
N ASP A 94 -15.98 14.85 7.11
CA ASP A 94 -16.99 14.80 8.15
C ASP A 94 -18.19 13.93 7.72
N GLU A 95 -19.16 13.75 8.61
CA GLU A 95 -20.34 12.92 8.34
C GLU A 95 -21.17 13.44 7.15
N GLU A 96 -21.24 14.76 6.97
CA GLU A 96 -21.95 15.39 5.85
C GLU A 96 -21.25 15.08 4.52
N THR A 97 -19.94 15.30 4.44
CA THR A 97 -19.12 14.96 3.26
C THR A 97 -19.20 13.47 2.93
N ILE A 98 -19.22 12.61 3.96
CA ILE A 98 -19.36 11.16 3.79
C ILE A 98 -20.74 10.83 3.19
N ALA A 99 -21.83 11.43 3.70
CA ALA A 99 -23.18 11.20 3.22
C ALA A 99 -23.37 11.68 1.77
N GLU A 100 -22.88 12.88 1.44
CA GLU A 100 -22.86 13.40 0.06
C GLU A 100 -22.12 12.44 -0.87
N ARG A 101 -20.94 11.97 -0.44
CA ARG A 101 -20.14 11.06 -1.25
C ARG A 101 -20.81 9.70 -1.45
N ILE A 102 -21.55 9.20 -0.46
CA ILE A 102 -22.36 7.98 -0.60
C ILE A 102 -23.46 8.20 -1.64
N ALA A 103 -24.16 9.33 -1.60
CA ALA A 103 -25.22 9.66 -2.56
C ALA A 103 -24.67 9.72 -4.00
N GLU A 104 -23.53 10.37 -4.21
CA GLU A 104 -22.86 10.41 -5.52
C GLU A 104 -22.46 9.02 -6.03
N ILE A 105 -21.95 8.16 -5.14
CA ILE A 105 -21.56 6.79 -5.50
C ILE A 105 -22.81 5.95 -5.85
N ARG A 106 -23.92 6.15 -5.13
CA ARG A 106 -25.19 5.49 -5.41
C ARG A 106 -25.72 5.87 -6.77
N GLU A 107 -25.80 7.17 -7.08
CA GLU A 107 -26.24 7.66 -8.39
C GLU A 107 -25.37 7.11 -9.52
N LYS A 108 -24.05 7.11 -9.34
CA LYS A 108 -23.12 6.62 -10.35
C LYS A 108 -23.29 5.13 -10.68
N HIS A 109 -23.71 4.33 -9.71
CA HIS A 109 -23.85 2.87 -9.84
C HIS A 109 -25.30 2.42 -9.90
N ASP A 110 -26.25 3.35 -10.06
CA ASP A 110 -27.69 3.08 -10.12
C ASP A 110 -28.18 2.24 -8.92
N ILE A 111 -27.70 2.61 -7.72
CA ILE A 111 -28.02 1.91 -6.48
C ILE A 111 -29.31 2.50 -5.90
N GLU A 112 -30.37 1.71 -5.90
CA GLU A 112 -31.65 2.05 -5.28
C GLU A 112 -31.55 2.09 -3.75
N GLU A 113 -32.37 2.91 -3.09
CA GLU A 113 -32.32 3.11 -1.63
C GLU A 113 -32.81 1.91 -0.81
N ASP A 114 -33.67 1.07 -1.40
CA ASP A 114 -34.31 -0.08 -0.73
C ASP A 114 -34.06 -1.39 -1.50
N ASP A 115 -33.63 -2.44 -0.79
CA ASP A 115 -33.48 -3.85 -1.25
C ASP A 115 -32.67 -4.11 -2.54
N GLY A 116 -31.85 -3.15 -2.97
CA GLY A 116 -30.92 -3.32 -4.08
C GLY A 116 -29.84 -4.38 -3.79
N VAL A 117 -29.49 -5.16 -4.81
CA VAL A 117 -28.38 -6.13 -4.78
C VAL A 117 -27.04 -5.43 -4.51
N LEU A 118 -26.92 -4.15 -4.89
CA LEU A 118 -25.73 -3.35 -4.68
C LEU A 118 -25.84 -2.49 -3.42
N GLN A 119 -24.76 -2.45 -2.64
CA GLN A 119 -24.66 -1.60 -1.45
C GLN A 119 -23.35 -0.83 -1.42
N VAL A 120 -23.40 0.41 -0.93
CA VAL A 120 -22.20 1.20 -0.60
C VAL A 120 -21.84 0.95 0.87
N ARG A 121 -20.65 0.44 1.14
CA ARG A 121 -20.11 0.22 2.49
C ARG A 121 -18.90 1.12 2.72
N LEU A 122 -18.86 1.80 3.86
CA LEU A 122 -17.67 2.49 4.32
C LEU A 122 -16.75 1.51 5.06
N VAL A 123 -15.56 1.28 4.52
CA VAL A 123 -14.50 0.52 5.19
C VAL A 123 -13.58 1.52 5.86
N GLN A 124 -13.59 1.54 7.19
CA GLN A 124 -12.66 2.37 7.95
C GLN A 124 -11.28 1.72 7.99
N GLY A 125 -10.27 2.50 7.62
CA GLY A 125 -8.88 2.10 7.70
C GLY A 125 -8.43 1.93 9.16
N ARG A 126 -7.44 1.07 9.39
CA ARG A 126 -6.94 0.74 10.74
C ARG A 126 -6.41 1.95 11.53
N ALA A 127 -6.04 3.03 10.83
CA ALA A 127 -5.63 4.31 11.43
C ALA A 127 -6.80 5.09 12.07
N ALA A 128 -8.03 4.99 11.55
CA ALA A 128 -9.20 5.65 12.12
C ALA A 128 -9.65 5.03 13.46
N LEU A 129 -9.29 3.77 13.70
CA LEU A 129 -9.58 3.08 14.97
C LEU A 129 -8.61 3.45 16.10
N GLN A 130 -7.47 4.09 15.81
CA GLN A 130 -6.45 4.44 16.79
C GLN A 130 -6.54 5.89 17.31
N SER A 131 -7.38 6.74 16.70
CA SER A 131 -7.59 8.13 17.14
C SER A 131 -8.61 8.28 18.28
N VAL A 132 -9.03 7.18 18.91
CA VAL A 132 -9.91 7.18 20.08
C VAL A 132 -9.13 6.65 21.28
N HIS A 133 -8.11 7.40 21.75
CA HIS A 133 -7.56 7.32 23.12
C HIS A 133 -6.76 8.58 23.46
#